data_AF-A0A7W0F0I3-F1
#
_entry.id   AF-A0A7W0F0I3-F1
#
_cell.length_a   1.000
_cell.length_b   1.000
_cell.length_c   1.000
_cell.angle_alpha   90.00
_cell.angle_beta   90.00
_cell.angle_gamma   90.00
#
_symmetry.space_group_name_H-M   'P 1'
#
loop_
_entity.id
_entity.type
_entity.pdbx_description
1 polymer ?
#
loop_
_entity_poly.entity_id
_entity_poly.type
_entity_poly.pdbx_seq_one_letter_code
_entity_poly.pdbx_strand_id
1 'polypeptide(L)'
;MTGTLDSEEKRKLHSEINQLVNQRFVLNGAAITLFGVITAWAIPKNQSLPDPNAAKLAFTASILLIILLFALYLVSHLARLTTRTLTTYLIVRGESQWECDWKNYRDKKSYIAYTKSQTLLFLVLGFLSTIAPLIFLSIFKITLNPKEALYALVLFELLYTVFVAGMGFGNWFYPEQDIENRWNEVLNNNR
;
A
#
# COMPACT_ATOMS: atom_id res chain seq x y z
N MET A 1 -11.88 -37.11 11.90
CA MET A 1 -11.03 -37.33 10.72
C MET A 1 -10.78 -35.99 10.05
N THR A 2 -9.60 -35.38 10.23
CA THR A 2 -9.21 -34.23 9.40
C THR A 2 -8.91 -34.78 8.01
N GLY A 3 -9.88 -34.71 7.11
CA GLY A 3 -9.64 -35.00 5.70
C GLY A 3 -8.48 -34.14 5.24
N THR A 4 -7.42 -34.76 4.74
CA THR A 4 -6.33 -34.05 4.07
C THR A 4 -6.93 -33.26 2.92
N LEU A 5 -6.56 -31.98 2.78
CA LEU A 5 -6.95 -31.17 1.61
C LEU A 5 -6.64 -31.94 0.33
N ASP A 6 -7.61 -32.01 -0.57
CA ASP A 6 -7.37 -32.64 -1.86
C ASP A 6 -6.29 -31.87 -2.64
N SER A 7 -5.55 -32.59 -3.48
CA SER A 7 -4.51 -32.05 -4.34
C SER A 7 -5.00 -30.88 -5.21
N GLU A 8 -6.26 -30.94 -5.67
CA GLU A 8 -6.85 -29.88 -6.48
C GLU A 8 -7.09 -28.60 -5.66
N GLU A 9 -7.57 -28.74 -4.42
CA GLU A 9 -7.82 -27.63 -3.50
C GLU A 9 -6.52 -26.91 -3.11
N LYS A 10 -5.46 -27.67 -2.82
CA LYS A 10 -4.13 -27.11 -2.58
C LYS A 10 -3.64 -26.30 -3.77
N ARG A 11 -3.79 -26.84 -4.97
CA ARG A 11 -3.40 -26.14 -6.21
C ARG A 11 -4.19 -24.85 -6.42
N LYS A 12 -5.50 -24.85 -6.14
CA LYS A 12 -6.34 -23.64 -6.19
C LYS A 12 -5.86 -22.58 -5.21
N LEU A 13 -5.60 -22.95 -3.96
CA LEU A 13 -5.09 -22.04 -2.94
C LEU A 13 -3.74 -21.42 -3.31
N HIS A 14 -2.80 -22.23 -3.80
CA HIS A 14 -1.50 -21.72 -4.26
C HIS A 14 -1.63 -20.78 -5.47
N SER A 15 -2.52 -21.11 -6.42
CA SER A 15 -2.81 -20.23 -7.56
C SER A 15 -3.34 -18.86 -7.10
N GLU A 16 -4.28 -18.86 -6.15
CA GLU A 16 -4.86 -17.62 -5.60
C GLU A 16 -3.80 -16.77 -4.87
N ILE A 17 -2.96 -17.40 -4.04
CA ILE A 17 -1.85 -16.72 -3.36
C ILE A 17 -0.91 -16.06 -4.38
N ASN A 18 -0.54 -16.79 -5.43
CA ASN A 18 0.33 -16.26 -6.49
C ASN A 18 -0.33 -15.09 -7.24
N GLN A 19 -1.62 -15.18 -7.53
CA GLN A 19 -2.38 -14.10 -8.15
C GLN A 19 -2.38 -12.83 -7.29
N LEU A 20 -2.62 -12.95 -5.98
CA LEU A 20 -2.59 -11.82 -5.04
C LEU A 20 -1.19 -11.19 -4.94
N VAL A 21 -0.13 -12.01 -4.91
CA VAL A 21 1.26 -11.52 -4.92
C VAL A 21 1.54 -10.74 -6.21
N ASN A 22 1.15 -11.27 -7.36
CA ASN A 22 1.29 -10.60 -8.65
C ASN A 22 0.49 -9.29 -8.71
N GLN A 23 -0.74 -9.28 -8.21
CA GLN A 23 -1.56 -8.06 -8.14
C GLN A 23 -0.86 -6.97 -7.34
N ARG A 24 -0.25 -7.32 -6.19
CA ARG A 24 0.51 -6.36 -5.36
C ARG A 24 1.73 -5.80 -6.07
N PHE A 25 2.42 -6.62 -6.88
CA PHE A 25 3.52 -6.16 -7.71
C PHE A 25 3.05 -5.17 -8.80
N VAL A 26 1.95 -5.49 -9.49
CA VAL A 26 1.34 -4.60 -10.49
C VAL A 26 0.91 -3.27 -9.86
N LEU A 27 0.32 -3.29 -8.66
CA LEU A 27 -0.07 -2.07 -7.94
C LEU A 27 1.12 -1.16 -7.62
N ASN A 28 2.30 -1.72 -7.31
CA ASN A 28 3.52 -0.92 -7.13
C ASN A 28 3.96 -0.25 -8.43
N GLY A 29 3.96 -0.99 -9.54
CA GLY A 29 4.28 -0.44 -10.86
C GLY A 29 3.30 0.66 -11.29
N ALA A 30 2.01 0.46 -11.01
CA ALA A 30 0.97 1.45 -11.26
C ALA A 30 1.18 2.72 -10.43
N ALA A 31 1.52 2.60 -9.14
CA ALA A 31 1.78 3.74 -8.26
C ALA A 31 2.98 4.59 -8.76
N ILE A 32 4.08 3.94 -9.14
CA ILE A 32 5.26 4.62 -9.70
C ILE A 32 4.92 5.31 -11.02
N THR A 33 4.18 4.63 -11.90
CA THR A 33 3.75 5.18 -13.19
C THR A 33 2.84 6.40 -13.01
N LEU A 34 1.82 6.30 -12.15
CA LEU A 34 0.90 7.40 -11.86
C LEU A 34 1.61 8.59 -11.25
N PHE A 35 2.55 8.35 -10.34
CA PHE A 35 3.42 9.40 -9.81
C PHE A 35 4.16 10.12 -10.94
N GLY A 36 4.85 9.38 -11.82
CA GLY A 36 5.59 9.98 -12.93
C GLY A 36 4.70 10.75 -13.91
N VAL A 37 3.55 10.19 -14.28
CA VAL A 37 2.61 10.81 -15.23
C VAL A 37 2.00 12.08 -14.65
N ILE A 38 1.50 12.04 -13.41
CA ILE A 38 0.83 13.20 -12.79
C ILE A 38 1.84 14.31 -12.49
N THR A 39 3.02 13.97 -11.99
CA THR A 39 4.07 14.96 -11.74
C THR A 39 4.55 15.61 -13.04
N ALA A 40 4.76 14.84 -14.11
CA ALA A 40 5.13 15.38 -15.42
C ALA A 40 4.02 16.26 -16.03
N TRP A 41 2.76 15.86 -15.89
CA TRP A 41 1.61 16.63 -16.36
C TRP A 41 1.47 17.98 -15.64
N ALA A 42 1.84 18.04 -14.36
CA ALA A 42 1.80 19.24 -13.54
C ALA A 42 2.96 20.22 -13.80
N ILE A 43 3.95 19.86 -14.65
CA ILE A 43 5.07 20.74 -14.98
C ILE A 43 4.57 21.93 -15.82
N PRO A 44 4.85 23.18 -15.40
CA PRO A 44 4.54 24.37 -16.19
C PRO A 44 5.23 24.34 -17.55
N LYS A 45 4.46 24.51 -18.63
CA LYS A 45 4.98 24.47 -20.02
C LYS A 45 5.59 25.80 -20.48
N ASN A 46 5.08 26.92 -19.95
CA ASN A 46 5.51 28.25 -20.36
C ASN A 46 6.31 28.90 -19.23
N GLN A 47 7.61 29.10 -19.46
CA GLN A 47 8.53 29.70 -18.49
C GLN A 47 8.58 31.24 -18.57
N SER A 48 8.03 31.80 -19.65
CA SER A 48 8.24 33.21 -20.01
C SER A 48 7.42 34.20 -19.17
N LEU A 49 6.33 33.75 -18.54
CA LEU A 49 5.47 34.58 -17.69
C LEU A 49 4.98 33.76 -16.48
N PRO A 50 4.92 34.36 -15.27
CA PRO A 50 4.33 33.70 -14.11
C PRO A 50 2.85 33.40 -14.38
N ASP A 51 2.50 32.13 -14.58
CA ASP A 51 1.10 31.71 -14.69
C ASP A 51 0.52 31.52 -13.27
N PRO A 52 -0.45 32.36 -12.85
CA PRO A 52 -1.07 32.25 -11.54
C PRO A 52 -1.84 30.93 -11.34
N ASN A 53 -2.18 30.21 -12.43
CA ASN A 53 -2.85 28.92 -12.36
C ASN A 53 -1.88 27.75 -12.25
N ALA A 54 -0.59 27.92 -12.58
CA ALA A 54 0.40 26.85 -12.53
C ALA A 54 0.61 26.32 -11.10
N ALA A 55 0.62 27.21 -10.11
CA ALA A 55 0.65 26.80 -8.70
C ALA A 55 -0.58 25.96 -8.36
N LYS A 56 -1.79 26.47 -8.65
CA LYS A 56 -3.05 25.77 -8.33
C LYS A 56 -3.08 24.37 -8.95
N LEU A 57 -2.66 24.25 -10.22
CA LEU A 57 -2.57 22.97 -10.90
C LEU A 57 -1.60 22.02 -10.19
N ALA A 58 -0.39 22.47 -9.86
CA ALA A 58 0.62 21.64 -9.19
C ALA A 58 0.13 21.12 -7.83
N PHE A 59 -0.44 21.99 -6.98
CA PHE A 59 -0.98 21.57 -5.68
C PHE A 59 -2.18 20.63 -5.81
N THR A 60 -3.10 20.92 -6.74
CA THR A 60 -4.27 20.05 -6.99
C THR A 60 -3.83 18.68 -7.48
N ALA A 61 -2.87 18.64 -8.42
CA ALA A 61 -2.30 17.40 -8.95
C ALA A 61 -1.65 16.57 -7.84
N SER A 62 -0.88 17.20 -6.93
CA SER A 62 -0.29 16.51 -5.78
C SER A 62 -1.32 15.97 -4.79
N ILE A 63 -2.37 16.72 -4.47
CA ILE A 63 -3.44 16.24 -3.59
C ILE A 63 -4.15 15.04 -4.22
N LEU A 64 -4.51 15.14 -5.51
CA LEU A 64 -5.11 14.02 -6.26
C LEU A 64 -4.18 12.81 -6.30
N LEU A 65 -2.89 13.02 -6.50
CA LEU A 65 -1.89 11.95 -6.50
C LEU A 65 -1.81 11.26 -5.12
N ILE A 66 -1.81 12.00 -4.01
CA ILE A 66 -1.84 11.42 -2.66
C ILE A 66 -3.09 10.57 -2.45
N ILE A 67 -4.27 11.04 -2.88
CA ILE A 67 -5.53 10.28 -2.79
C ILE A 67 -5.45 8.99 -3.61
N LEU A 68 -4.94 9.06 -4.84
CA LEU A 68 -4.78 7.89 -5.70
C LEU A 68 -3.75 6.90 -5.15
N LEU A 69 -2.61 7.38 -4.64
CA LEU A 69 -1.61 6.56 -3.97
C LEU A 69 -2.21 5.89 -2.73
N PHE A 70 -3.07 6.57 -1.97
CA PHE A 70 -3.76 5.97 -0.84
C PHE A 70 -4.69 4.84 -1.27
N ALA A 71 -5.51 5.06 -2.30
CA ALA A 71 -6.41 4.05 -2.82
C ALA A 71 -5.66 2.80 -3.30
N LEU A 72 -4.55 2.98 -4.03
CA LEU A 72 -3.70 1.86 -4.48
C LEU A 72 -3.06 1.13 -3.29
N TYR A 73 -2.59 1.88 -2.30
CA TYR A 73 -2.04 1.30 -1.08
C TYR A 73 -3.10 0.47 -0.33
N LEU A 74 -4.33 1.00 -0.21
CA LEU A 74 -5.42 0.31 0.46
C LEU A 74 -5.76 -1.01 -0.23
N VAL A 75 -5.90 -1.02 -1.56
CA VAL A 75 -6.14 -2.26 -2.32
C VAL A 75 -5.00 -3.26 -2.12
N SER A 76 -3.75 -2.78 -2.14
CA SER A 76 -2.60 -3.63 -1.89
C SER A 76 -2.57 -4.20 -0.46
N HIS A 77 -2.93 -3.38 0.52
CA HIS A 77 -3.04 -3.78 1.92
C HIS A 77 -4.10 -4.86 2.08
N LEU A 78 -5.29 -4.69 1.48
CA LEU A 78 -6.34 -5.71 1.47
C LEU A 78 -5.87 -7.01 0.81
N ALA A 79 -5.19 -6.94 -0.34
CA ALA A 79 -4.62 -8.12 -0.98
C ALA A 79 -3.62 -8.85 -0.07
N ARG A 80 -2.77 -8.12 0.66
CA ARG A 80 -1.86 -8.69 1.67
C ARG A 80 -2.65 -9.40 2.78
N LEU A 81 -3.73 -8.79 3.28
CA LEU A 81 -4.56 -9.41 4.31
C LEU A 81 -5.21 -10.70 3.80
N THR A 82 -5.75 -10.70 2.57
CA THR A 82 -6.29 -11.91 1.96
C THR A 82 -5.24 -13.01 1.84
N THR A 83 -4.02 -12.69 1.39
CA THR A 83 -2.91 -13.66 1.37
C THR A 83 -2.62 -14.20 2.78
N ARG A 84 -2.63 -13.35 3.81
CA ARG A 84 -2.44 -13.78 5.20
C ARG A 84 -3.54 -14.71 5.69
N THR A 85 -4.80 -14.44 5.34
CA THR A 85 -5.93 -15.31 5.66
C THR A 85 -5.77 -16.70 5.04
N LEU A 86 -5.38 -16.78 3.77
CA LEU A 86 -5.17 -18.05 3.07
C LEU A 86 -3.96 -18.83 3.59
N THR A 87 -2.84 -18.16 3.84
CA THR A 87 -1.63 -18.81 4.39
C THR A 87 -1.84 -19.28 5.83
N THR A 88 -2.57 -18.52 6.64
CA THR A 88 -2.95 -18.92 8.01
C THR A 88 -3.86 -20.15 8.01
N TYR A 89 -4.81 -20.25 7.08
CA TYR A 89 -5.63 -21.44 6.89
C TYR A 89 -4.77 -22.70 6.68
N LEU A 90 -3.77 -22.62 5.80
CA LEU A 90 -2.85 -23.73 5.52
C LEU A 90 -2.04 -24.14 6.75
N ILE A 91 -1.62 -23.17 7.58
CA ILE A 91 -0.90 -23.40 8.83
C ILE A 91 -1.80 -24.14 9.83
N VAL A 92 -3.01 -23.63 10.09
CA VAL A 92 -3.94 -24.20 11.06
C VAL A 92 -4.36 -25.62 10.67
N ARG A 93 -4.49 -25.91 9.37
CA ARG A 93 -4.76 -27.26 8.85
C ARG A 93 -3.56 -28.21 8.91
N GLY A 94 -2.34 -27.70 9.13
CA GLY A 94 -1.11 -28.50 9.08
C GLY A 94 -0.75 -28.95 7.65
N GLU A 95 -1.18 -28.21 6.64
CA GLU A 95 -1.14 -28.65 5.23
C GLU A 95 0.05 -28.05 4.45
N SER A 96 0.77 -27.11 5.07
CA SER A 96 1.97 -26.50 4.48
C SER A 96 3.08 -26.34 5.51
N GLN A 97 4.06 -27.26 5.49
CA GLN A 97 5.26 -27.16 6.31
C GLN A 97 6.04 -25.88 6.03
N TRP A 98 6.09 -25.46 4.76
CA TRP A 98 6.78 -24.24 4.35
C TRP A 98 6.20 -23.00 5.04
N GLU A 99 4.87 -22.87 5.12
CA GLU A 99 4.23 -21.72 5.79
C GLU A 99 4.50 -21.71 7.30
N CYS A 100 4.52 -22.90 7.92
CA CYS A 100 4.87 -23.06 9.33
C CYS A 100 6.33 -22.64 9.60
N ASP A 101 7.27 -23.15 8.80
CA ASP A 101 8.69 -22.80 8.92
C ASP A 101 8.91 -21.30 8.67
N TRP A 102 8.17 -20.73 7.73
CA TRP A 102 8.24 -19.30 7.42
C TRP A 102 7.64 -18.43 8.53
N LYS A 103 6.53 -18.82 9.14
CA LYS A 103 5.98 -18.16 10.34
C LYS A 103 7.02 -18.19 11.48
N ASN A 104 7.57 -19.36 11.77
CA ASN A 104 8.61 -19.55 12.78
C ASN A 104 9.87 -18.69 12.52
N TYR A 105 10.26 -18.53 11.26
CA TYR A 105 11.37 -17.65 10.88
C TYR A 105 11.03 -16.16 11.12
N ARG A 106 9.85 -15.71 10.69
CA ARG A 106 9.38 -14.32 10.86
C ARG A 106 9.20 -13.92 12.32
N ASP A 107 8.73 -14.83 13.16
CA ASP A 107 8.46 -14.56 14.57
C ASP A 107 9.75 -14.38 15.38
N LYS A 108 10.88 -14.96 14.91
CA LYS A 108 12.19 -14.80 15.55
C LYS A 108 12.78 -13.41 15.34
N LYS A 109 12.62 -12.81 14.15
CA LYS A 109 13.12 -11.46 13.84
C LYS A 109 12.25 -10.76 12.79
N SER A 110 11.94 -9.50 13.06
CA SER A 110 11.27 -8.64 12.08
C SER A 110 12.18 -8.35 10.88
N TYR A 111 11.77 -8.81 9.69
CA TYR A 111 12.44 -8.53 8.41
C TYR A 111 11.65 -7.45 7.63
N ILE A 112 12.12 -6.21 7.71
CA ILE A 112 11.49 -5.05 7.07
C ILE A 112 11.42 -5.22 5.54
N ALA A 113 12.49 -5.72 4.93
CA ALA A 113 12.61 -5.87 3.47
C ALA A 113 11.49 -6.71 2.86
N TYR A 114 11.00 -7.73 3.58
CA TYR A 114 9.98 -8.64 3.07
C TYR A 114 8.56 -8.21 3.46
N THR A 115 8.39 -7.59 4.63
CA THR A 115 7.05 -7.35 5.19
C THR A 115 6.54 -5.92 5.00
N LYS A 116 7.43 -4.95 4.82
CA LYS A 116 7.09 -3.51 4.85
C LYS A 116 7.65 -2.70 3.67
N SER A 117 8.38 -3.32 2.74
CA SER A 117 8.95 -2.65 1.56
C SER A 117 7.92 -1.88 0.74
N GLN A 118 6.72 -2.44 0.59
CA GLN A 118 5.62 -1.78 -0.10
C GLN A 118 5.10 -0.56 0.68
N THR A 119 4.90 -0.67 1.99
CA THR A 119 4.56 0.51 2.82
C THR A 119 5.60 1.61 2.68
N LEU A 120 6.89 1.25 2.71
CA LEU A 120 7.97 2.21 2.54
C LEU A 120 7.92 2.90 1.17
N LEU A 121 7.71 2.13 0.09
CA LEU A 121 7.56 2.69 -1.26
C LEU A 121 6.44 3.73 -1.30
N PHE A 122 5.27 3.41 -0.78
CA PHE A 122 4.13 4.33 -0.78
C PHE A 122 4.39 5.58 0.07
N LEU A 123 5.00 5.43 1.26
CA LEU A 123 5.40 6.60 2.07
C LEU A 123 6.39 7.51 1.34
N VAL A 124 7.38 6.93 0.64
CA VAL A 124 8.32 7.71 -0.17
C VAL A 124 7.60 8.44 -1.30
N LEU A 125 6.70 7.77 -2.02
CA LEU A 125 5.93 8.40 -3.10
C LEU A 125 5.00 9.51 -2.59
N GLY A 126 4.35 9.34 -1.43
CA GLY A 126 3.53 10.38 -0.80
C GLY A 126 4.36 11.61 -0.44
N PHE A 127 5.49 11.38 0.25
CA PHE A 127 6.41 12.45 0.62
C PHE A 127 6.93 13.23 -0.60
N LEU A 128 7.35 12.52 -1.65
CA LEU A 128 7.79 13.15 -2.90
C LEU A 128 6.65 13.91 -3.60
N SER A 129 5.41 13.41 -3.53
CA SER A 129 4.24 14.08 -4.11
C SER A 129 3.95 15.40 -3.42
N THR A 130 4.21 15.47 -2.10
CA THR A 130 4.09 16.69 -1.30
C THR A 130 5.19 17.71 -1.59
N ILE A 131 6.42 17.25 -1.83
CA ILE A 131 7.56 18.12 -2.13
C ILE A 131 7.55 18.64 -3.58
N ALA A 132 7.10 17.83 -4.54
CA ALA A 132 7.08 18.19 -5.96
C ALA A 132 6.54 19.60 -6.28
N PRO A 133 5.37 20.03 -5.79
CA PRO A 133 4.84 21.37 -6.10
C PRO A 133 5.71 22.48 -5.51
N LEU A 134 6.37 22.25 -4.36
CA LEU A 134 7.31 23.22 -3.77
C LEU A 134 8.57 23.38 -4.62
N ILE A 135 9.08 22.27 -5.16
CA ILE A 135 10.19 22.29 -6.11
C ILE A 135 9.77 23.08 -7.36
N PHE A 136 8.57 22.88 -7.88
CA PHE A 136 8.07 23.63 -9.04
C PHE A 136 7.94 25.12 -8.76
N LEU A 137 7.39 25.52 -7.60
CA LEU A 137 7.35 26.94 -7.22
C LEU A 137 8.76 27.56 -7.21
N SER A 138 9.74 26.84 -6.67
CA SER A 138 11.13 27.32 -6.59
C SER A 138 11.81 27.41 -7.95
N ILE A 139 11.68 26.40 -8.81
CA ILE A 139 12.33 26.34 -10.12
C ILE A 139 11.72 27.37 -11.08
N PHE A 140 10.38 27.44 -11.11
CA PHE A 140 9.65 28.29 -12.06
C PHE A 140 9.33 29.69 -11.50
N LYS A 141 9.81 30.02 -10.29
CA LYS A 141 9.59 31.30 -9.60
C LYS A 141 8.10 31.69 -9.52
N ILE A 142 7.24 30.71 -9.28
CA ILE A 142 5.79 30.90 -9.19
C ILE A 142 5.43 31.37 -7.77
N THR A 143 4.57 32.37 -7.67
CA THR A 143 4.06 32.87 -6.39
C THR A 143 2.99 31.92 -5.82
N LEU A 144 3.14 31.52 -4.55
CA LEU A 144 2.11 30.73 -3.86
C LEU A 144 0.89 31.62 -3.56
N ASN A 145 -0.19 31.41 -4.31
CA ASN A 145 -1.48 32.05 -4.06
C ASN A 145 -2.62 31.18 -4.61
N PRO A 146 -3.59 30.70 -3.80
CA PRO A 146 -3.77 30.88 -2.35
C PRO A 146 -2.81 30.04 -1.49
N LYS A 147 -2.49 30.48 -0.26
CA LYS A 147 -1.67 29.73 0.71
C LYS A 147 -2.41 28.51 1.28
N GLU A 148 -3.73 28.54 1.21
CA GLU A 148 -4.69 27.53 1.63
C GLU A 148 -4.43 26.19 0.93
N ALA A 149 -3.94 26.20 -0.32
CA ALA A 149 -3.56 25.00 -1.04
C ALA A 149 -2.41 24.24 -0.38
N LEU A 150 -1.45 24.96 0.23
CA LEU A 150 -0.34 24.34 0.97
C LEU A 150 -0.84 23.68 2.25
N TYR A 151 -1.72 24.35 3.00
CA TYR A 151 -2.28 23.77 4.23
C TYR A 151 -3.11 22.53 3.93
N ALA A 152 -3.92 22.56 2.86
CA ALA A 152 -4.65 21.39 2.40
C ALA A 152 -3.70 20.25 2.04
N LEU A 153 -2.65 20.50 1.26
CA LEU A 153 -1.67 19.49 0.89
C LEU A 153 -1.01 18.85 2.12
N VAL A 154 -0.55 19.66 3.07
CA VAL A 154 0.06 19.17 4.32
C VAL A 154 -0.92 18.33 5.14
N LEU A 155 -2.19 18.73 5.22
CA LEU A 155 -3.22 17.96 5.91
C LEU A 155 -3.45 16.60 5.25
N PHE A 156 -3.57 16.56 3.91
CA PHE A 156 -3.74 15.31 3.18
C PHE A 156 -2.52 14.40 3.33
N GLU A 157 -1.30 14.94 3.28
CA GLU A 157 -0.07 14.18 3.50
C GLU A 157 0.03 13.62 4.92
N LEU A 158 -0.38 14.40 5.92
CA LEU A 158 -0.41 13.94 7.31
C LEU A 158 -1.37 12.76 7.48
N LEU A 159 -2.61 12.91 6.97
CA LEU A 159 -3.60 11.83 7.00
C LEU A 159 -3.09 10.60 6.26
N TYR A 160 -2.58 10.80 5.03
CA TYR A 160 -1.97 9.74 4.23
C TYR A 160 -0.90 8.97 5.00
N THR A 161 0.08 9.69 5.56
CA THR A 161 1.20 9.12 6.31
C THR A 161 0.71 8.34 7.52
N VAL A 162 -0.19 8.91 8.31
CA VAL A 162 -0.75 8.25 9.51
C VAL A 162 -1.44 6.95 9.13
N PHE A 163 -2.31 6.97 8.12
CA PHE A 163 -3.04 5.76 7.72
C PHE A 163 -2.12 4.71 7.08
N VAL A 164 -1.22 5.09 6.18
CA VAL A 164 -0.28 4.16 5.53
C VAL A 164 0.70 3.56 6.53
N ALA A 165 1.25 4.36 7.44
CA ALA A 165 2.14 3.88 8.49
C ALA A 165 1.38 3.03 9.53
N GLY A 166 0.19 3.43 9.94
CA GLY A 166 -0.66 2.70 10.88
C GLY A 166 -1.07 1.32 10.36
N MET A 167 -1.60 1.25 9.13
CA MET A 167 -1.92 -0.02 8.48
C MET A 167 -0.66 -0.85 8.19
N GLY A 168 0.40 -0.20 7.70
CA GLY A 168 1.61 -0.85 7.25
C GLY A 168 2.44 -1.44 8.37
N PHE A 169 2.79 -0.63 9.37
CA PHE A 169 3.65 -0.97 10.50
C PHE A 169 2.87 -1.38 11.74
N GLY A 170 1.81 -0.64 12.08
CA GLY A 170 0.99 -0.85 13.27
C GLY A 170 -0.01 -1.99 13.16
N ASN A 171 -0.14 -2.64 11.99
CA ASN A 171 -1.12 -3.69 11.71
C ASN A 171 -2.55 -3.29 12.14
N TRP A 172 -2.92 -2.03 11.91
CA TRP A 172 -4.29 -1.57 12.19
C TRP A 172 -5.31 -2.46 11.46
N PHE A 173 -6.45 -2.68 12.11
CA PHE A 173 -7.64 -3.41 11.65
C PHE A 173 -7.62 -4.94 11.71
N TYR A 174 -6.48 -5.63 11.53
CA TYR A 174 -6.46 -7.11 11.52
C TYR A 174 -5.15 -7.71 12.06
N PRO A 175 -5.08 -8.01 13.36
CA PRO A 175 -4.01 -8.81 13.95
C PRO A 175 -3.98 -10.22 13.35
N GLU A 176 -2.79 -10.77 13.09
CA GLU A 176 -2.61 -12.14 12.57
C GLU A 176 -3.21 -13.19 13.52
N GLN A 177 -3.19 -12.92 14.82
CA GLN A 177 -3.77 -13.78 15.86
C GLN A 177 -5.30 -13.88 15.78
N ASP A 178 -5.99 -12.80 15.40
CA ASP A 178 -7.44 -12.82 15.23
C ASP A 178 -7.86 -13.67 14.03
N ILE A 179 -7.06 -13.65 12.96
CA ILE A 179 -7.26 -14.50 11.77
C ILE A 179 -7.12 -15.98 12.15
N GLU A 180 -6.09 -16.32 12.91
CA GLU A 180 -5.84 -17.68 13.40
C GLU A 180 -6.96 -18.19 14.31
N ASN A 181 -7.40 -17.35 15.27
CA ASN A 181 -8.52 -17.67 16.17
C ASN A 181 -9.80 -17.96 15.40
N ARG A 182 -10.16 -17.12 14.40
CA ARG A 182 -11.34 -17.32 13.55
C ARG A 182 -11.27 -18.64 12.77
N TRP A 183 -10.11 -19.00 12.23
CA TRP A 183 -9.95 -20.28 11.54
C TRP A 183 -10.13 -21.47 12.49
N ASN A 184 -9.57 -21.39 13.70
CA ASN A 184 -9.76 -22.42 14.72
C ASN A 184 -11.23 -22.58 15.10
N GLU A 185 -11.97 -21.49 15.30
CA GLU A 185 -13.42 -21.53 15.56
C GLU A 185 -14.20 -22.21 14.43
N VAL A 186 -13.93 -21.81 13.17
CA VAL A 186 -14.60 -22.39 12.00
C VAL A 186 -14.29 -23.88 11.87
N LEU A 187 -13.06 -24.31 12.12
CA LEU A 187 -12.67 -25.72 11.99
C LEU A 187 -13.13 -26.58 13.16
N ASN A 188 -13.28 -26.00 14.35
CA ASN A 188 -13.79 -26.72 15.53
C ASN A 188 -15.32 -26.85 15.51
N ASN A 189 -16.05 -25.84 15.01
CA ASN A 189 -17.51 -25.89 14.88
C ASN A 189 -18.01 -26.86 13.79
N ASN A 190 -17.14 -27.23 12.85
CA ASN A 190 -17.44 -28.19 11.78
C ASN A 190 -16.98 -29.63 12.11
N ARG A 191 -16.60 -29.91 13.37
CA ARG A 191 -16.26 -31.24 13.87
C ARG A 191 -17.41 -31.81 14.68
#